data_AF-A0A9Q4NL54-F1
#
_entry.id   AF-A0A9Q4NL54-F1
#
_cell.length_a   1.000
_cell.length_b   1.000
_cell.length_c   1.000
_cell.angle_alpha   90.00
_cell.angle_beta   90.00
_cell.angle_gamma   90.00
#
_symmetry.space_group_name_H-M   'P 1'
#
loop_
_entity.id
_entity.type
_entity.pdbx_description
1 polymer ?
#
loop_
_entity_poly.entity_id
_entity_poly.type
_entity_poly.pdbx_seq_one_letter_code
_entity_poly.pdbx_strand_id
1 'polypeptide(L)'
;MKQYNNWEEIDKDTDGLVTSLTYIVLFVNDQVYNYALNIYDSCRNTPYYRRGVKKNINELKRFMESYNTNICRIANVNVETLAVITQSMEDDIKPHIDKYGFAISQTLLNNGCSGELNHLISIASTIDMLCQTSKITIRDFYISMRKLVPIAVNPLAWLSIDKAMFYARMITDNLTPKDVSINLNDIPAISTAFQAIANKMLSPDVFEKAFNECLTR
;
A
#
# COMPACT_ATOMS: atom_id res chain seq x y z
N MET A 1 21.18 13.01 -25.31
CA MET A 1 20.53 12.79 -24.00
C MET A 1 21.49 12.03 -23.12
N LYS A 2 21.64 12.41 -21.84
CA LYS A 2 22.49 11.67 -20.89
C LYS A 2 21.90 10.27 -20.69
N GLN A 3 22.71 9.23 -20.85
CA GLN A 3 22.32 7.85 -20.57
C GLN A 3 22.74 7.55 -19.13
N TYR A 4 21.80 7.07 -18.33
CA TYR A 4 22.05 6.74 -16.92
C TYR A 4 22.33 5.26 -16.81
N ASN A 5 23.42 4.92 -16.10
CA ASN A 5 23.87 3.54 -15.96
C ASN A 5 23.50 2.92 -14.61
N ASN A 6 23.13 3.74 -13.62
CA ASN A 6 22.76 3.29 -12.28
C ASN A 6 21.77 4.25 -11.60
N TRP A 7 21.16 3.80 -10.50
CA TRP A 7 20.12 4.54 -9.76
C TRP A 7 20.63 5.75 -9.00
N GLU A 8 21.88 5.71 -8.53
CA GLU A 8 22.51 6.78 -7.76
C GLU A 8 22.72 8.04 -8.62
N GLU A 9 23.10 7.87 -9.89
CA GLU A 9 23.22 8.98 -10.85
C GLU A 9 21.87 9.65 -11.11
N ILE A 10 20.79 8.86 -11.19
CA ILE A 10 19.44 9.39 -11.40
C ILE A 10 18.97 10.13 -10.14
N ASP A 11 19.18 9.55 -8.97
CA ASP A 11 18.77 10.16 -7.71
C ASP A 11 19.50 11.48 -7.45
N LYS A 12 20.81 11.53 -7.73
CA LYS A 12 21.61 12.76 -7.64
C LYS A 12 21.14 13.84 -8.60
N ASP A 13 20.81 13.48 -9.84
CA ASP A 13 20.35 14.44 -10.85
C ASP A 13 18.87 14.85 -10.64
N THR A 14 18.13 14.14 -9.79
CA THR A 14 16.73 14.42 -9.43
C THR A 14 16.54 14.91 -8.00
N ASP A 15 17.64 15.29 -7.33
CA ASP A 15 17.65 15.80 -5.96
C ASP A 15 16.92 14.89 -4.95
N GLY A 16 17.19 13.57 -5.02
CA GLY A 16 16.65 12.60 -4.07
C GLY A 16 15.24 12.10 -4.35
N LEU A 17 14.65 12.42 -5.51
CA LEU A 17 13.29 12.02 -5.85
C LEU A 17 13.11 10.49 -5.94
N VAL A 18 14.12 9.76 -6.45
CA VAL A 18 14.05 8.30 -6.59
C VAL A 18 14.05 7.64 -5.22
N THR A 19 14.92 8.12 -4.34
CA THR A 19 14.99 7.71 -2.94
C THR A 19 13.66 7.99 -2.23
N SER A 20 13.13 9.20 -2.36
CA SER A 20 11.85 9.58 -1.74
C SER A 20 10.71 8.64 -2.17
N LEU A 21 10.55 8.41 -3.47
CA LEU A 21 9.50 7.52 -4.00
C LEU A 21 9.72 6.05 -3.63
N THR A 22 10.97 5.61 -3.51
CA THR A 22 11.30 4.28 -2.99
C THR A 22 10.76 4.13 -1.56
N TYR A 23 11.01 5.10 -0.68
CA TYR A 23 10.51 5.07 0.70
C TYR A 23 8.98 5.16 0.78
N ILE A 24 8.32 5.90 -0.13
CA ILE A 24 6.84 5.86 -0.24
C ILE A 24 6.35 4.45 -0.50
N VAL A 25 6.90 3.81 -1.53
CA VAL A 25 6.44 2.48 -1.92
C VAL A 25 6.73 1.46 -0.82
N LEU A 26 7.90 1.55 -0.17
CA LEU A 26 8.24 0.72 0.98
C LEU A 26 7.27 0.91 2.15
N PHE A 27 6.96 2.15 2.52
CA PHE A 27 5.97 2.46 3.55
C PHE A 27 4.59 1.89 3.21
N VAL A 28 4.09 2.14 1.99
CA VAL A 28 2.78 1.62 1.55
C VAL A 28 2.74 0.10 1.62
N ASN A 29 3.82 -0.57 1.17
CA ASN A 29 3.90 -2.02 1.18
C ASN A 29 4.03 -2.59 2.60
N ASP A 30 4.67 -1.89 3.52
CA ASP A 30 4.68 -2.22 4.95
C ASP A 30 3.26 -2.15 5.54
N GLN A 31 2.50 -1.09 5.23
CA GLN A 31 1.09 -1.00 5.64
C GLN A 31 0.26 -2.16 5.05
N VAL A 32 0.49 -2.56 3.80
CA VAL A 32 -0.14 -3.77 3.23
C VAL A 32 0.19 -5.02 4.03
N TYR A 33 1.43 -5.18 4.49
CA TYR A 33 1.83 -6.31 5.34
C TYR A 33 1.08 -6.28 6.67
N ASN A 34 1.02 -5.13 7.33
CA ASN A 34 0.31 -4.95 8.60
C ASN A 34 -1.19 -5.28 8.47
N TYR A 35 -1.85 -4.80 7.41
CA TYR A 35 -3.25 -5.15 7.15
C TYR A 35 -3.45 -6.62 6.73
N ALA A 36 -2.46 -7.25 6.07
CA ALA A 36 -2.51 -8.68 5.75
C ALA A 36 -2.46 -9.56 7.02
N LEU A 37 -1.70 -9.15 8.04
CA LEU A 37 -1.73 -9.79 9.35
C LEU A 37 -3.07 -9.53 10.06
N ASN A 38 -3.54 -8.29 10.04
CA ASN A 38 -4.83 -7.91 10.64
C ASN A 38 -5.99 -8.73 10.06
N ILE A 39 -6.14 -8.82 8.73
CA ILE A 39 -7.26 -9.58 8.14
C ILE A 39 -7.17 -11.07 8.47
N TYR A 40 -5.97 -11.62 8.60
CA TYR A 40 -5.78 -13.01 9.05
C TYR A 40 -6.30 -13.20 10.47
N ASP A 41 -5.87 -12.35 11.40
CA ASP A 41 -6.26 -12.46 12.81
C ASP A 41 -7.74 -12.14 13.04
N SER A 42 -8.27 -11.15 12.34
CA SER A 42 -9.68 -10.77 12.38
C SER A 42 -10.59 -11.82 11.75
N CYS A 43 -10.13 -12.54 10.72
CA CYS A 43 -10.97 -13.54 10.02
C CYS A 43 -10.90 -14.93 10.65
N ARG A 44 -9.74 -15.37 11.15
CA ARG A 44 -9.46 -16.80 11.49
C ARG A 44 -10.47 -17.45 12.46
N ASN A 45 -11.13 -16.65 13.30
CA ASN A 45 -12.10 -17.11 14.29
C ASN A 45 -13.56 -16.87 13.89
N THR A 46 -13.81 -16.42 12.66
CA THR A 46 -15.16 -16.09 12.16
C THR A 46 -15.73 -17.21 11.28
N PRO A 47 -17.06 -17.29 11.10
CA PRO A 47 -17.69 -18.21 10.15
C PRO A 47 -17.27 -17.98 8.68
N TYR A 48 -16.69 -16.81 8.37
CA TYR A 48 -16.26 -16.44 7.03
C TYR A 48 -14.93 -17.06 6.62
N TYR A 49 -14.15 -17.60 7.57
CA TYR A 49 -12.86 -18.24 7.29
C TYR A 49 -13.00 -19.65 6.69
N ARG A 50 -13.54 -19.72 5.48
CA ARG A 50 -13.89 -20.96 4.76
C ARG A 50 -13.36 -20.95 3.32
N ARG A 51 -13.13 -22.15 2.77
CA ARG A 51 -12.70 -22.45 1.37
C ARG A 51 -11.89 -21.31 0.70
N GLY A 52 -12.56 -20.48 -0.11
CA GLY A 52 -11.95 -19.41 -0.91
C GLY A 52 -11.32 -18.31 -0.06
N VAL A 53 -12.04 -17.78 0.93
CA VAL A 53 -11.54 -16.74 1.85
C VAL A 53 -10.31 -17.24 2.61
N LYS A 54 -10.41 -18.44 3.20
CA LYS A 54 -9.27 -19.07 3.92
C LYS A 54 -8.04 -19.24 3.03
N LYS A 55 -8.22 -19.73 1.79
CA LYS A 55 -7.12 -19.90 0.84
C LYS A 55 -6.46 -18.55 0.54
N ASN A 56 -7.24 -17.55 0.15
CA ASN A 56 -6.70 -16.28 -0.31
C ASN A 56 -6.04 -15.46 0.83
N ILE A 57 -6.61 -15.47 2.03
CA ILE A 57 -5.98 -14.82 3.20
C ILE A 57 -4.62 -15.47 3.52
N ASN A 58 -4.54 -16.81 3.49
CA ASN A 58 -3.27 -17.50 3.77
C ASN A 58 -2.21 -17.22 2.71
N GLU A 59 -2.61 -17.18 1.43
CA GLU A 59 -1.69 -16.86 0.34
C GLU A 59 -1.25 -15.39 0.36
N LEU A 60 -2.14 -14.47 0.70
CA LEU A 60 -1.80 -13.06 0.94
C LEU A 60 -0.76 -12.93 2.05
N LYS A 61 -1.03 -13.53 3.21
CA LYS A 61 -0.11 -13.51 4.37
C LYS A 61 1.27 -14.07 4.00
N ARG A 62 1.32 -15.26 3.41
CA ARG A 62 2.57 -15.91 2.98
C ARG A 62 3.34 -15.06 1.96
N PHE A 63 2.64 -14.48 1.00
CA PHE A 63 3.26 -13.61 0.01
C PHE A 63 3.89 -12.38 0.66
N MET A 64 3.16 -11.70 1.55
CA MET A 64 3.67 -10.50 2.21
C MET A 64 4.79 -10.81 3.22
N GLU A 65 4.75 -11.94 3.93
CA GLU A 65 5.86 -12.39 4.79
C GLU A 65 7.14 -12.64 3.98
N SER A 66 7.01 -13.30 2.82
CA SER A 66 8.13 -13.54 1.90
C SER A 66 8.66 -12.23 1.31
N TYR A 67 7.76 -11.34 0.88
CA TYR A 67 8.09 -10.01 0.39
C TYR A 67 8.89 -9.23 1.44
N ASN A 68 8.38 -9.11 2.66
CA ASN A 68 9.02 -8.35 3.74
C ASN A 68 10.42 -8.91 4.06
N THR A 69 10.57 -10.24 4.13
CA THR A 69 11.87 -10.90 4.32
C THR A 69 12.86 -10.58 3.19
N ASN A 70 12.39 -10.53 1.95
CA ASN A 70 13.24 -10.26 0.78
C ASN A 70 13.65 -8.79 0.71
N ILE A 71 12.76 -7.84 1.04
CA ILE A 71 13.09 -6.41 1.05
C ILE A 71 14.22 -6.11 2.03
N CYS A 72 14.14 -6.64 3.26
CA CYS A 72 15.19 -6.47 4.25
C CYS A 72 16.56 -7.00 3.78
N ARG A 73 16.57 -8.02 2.89
CA ARG A 73 17.81 -8.58 2.31
C ARG A 73 18.31 -7.80 1.10
N ILE A 74 17.41 -7.42 0.19
CA ILE A 74 17.76 -6.83 -1.12
C ILE A 74 18.21 -5.39 -0.95
N ALA A 75 17.51 -4.64 -0.13
CA ALA A 75 17.68 -3.20 -0.13
C ALA A 75 18.92 -2.75 0.69
N ASN A 76 19.60 -3.67 1.38
CA ASN A 76 20.76 -3.42 2.27
C ASN A 76 20.56 -2.16 3.15
N VAL A 77 19.30 -1.80 3.40
CA VAL A 77 18.90 -0.59 4.11
C VAL A 77 19.24 -0.86 5.56
N ASN A 78 19.77 0.15 6.23
CA ASN A 78 19.79 0.10 7.68
C ASN A 78 18.34 -0.08 8.15
N VAL A 79 18.02 -1.26 8.69
CA VAL A 79 16.67 -1.63 9.13
C VAL A 79 16.16 -0.64 10.16
N GLU A 80 17.05 -0.07 10.98
CA GLU A 80 16.71 0.97 11.95
C GLU A 80 16.29 2.27 11.25
N THR A 81 17.02 2.71 10.22
CA THR A 81 16.67 3.89 9.42
C THR A 81 15.33 3.70 8.71
N LEU A 82 15.11 2.53 8.11
CA LEU A 82 13.83 2.22 7.48
C LEU A 82 12.69 2.25 8.50
N ALA A 83 12.88 1.64 9.67
CA ALA A 83 11.87 1.62 10.73
C ALA A 83 11.53 3.02 11.25
N VAL A 84 12.53 3.91 11.39
CA VAL A 84 12.31 5.30 11.80
C VAL A 84 11.50 6.05 10.75
N ILE A 85 11.89 5.96 9.48
CA ILE A 85 11.18 6.62 8.38
C ILE A 85 9.75 6.11 8.30
N THR A 86 9.54 4.79 8.31
CA THR A 86 8.19 4.21 8.22
C THR A 86 7.32 4.59 9.40
N GLN A 87 7.88 4.64 10.62
CA GLN A 87 7.14 5.06 11.81
C GLN A 87 6.73 6.53 11.73
N SER A 88 7.66 7.43 11.38
CA SER A 88 7.34 8.85 11.21
C SER A 88 6.26 9.06 10.14
N MET A 89 6.36 8.34 9.02
CA MET A 89 5.36 8.38 7.96
C MET A 89 4.01 7.81 8.41
N GLU A 90 4.02 6.75 9.22
CA GLU A 90 2.81 6.14 9.78
C GLU A 90 2.04 7.13 10.64
N ASP A 91 2.72 7.85 11.53
CA ASP A 91 2.09 8.83 12.43
C ASP A 91 1.28 9.89 11.67
N ASP A 92 1.75 10.28 10.48
CA ASP A 92 1.10 11.31 9.66
C ASP A 92 0.06 10.74 8.67
N ILE A 93 0.28 9.54 8.13
CA ILE A 93 -0.54 8.97 7.05
C ILE A 93 -1.63 8.03 7.57
N LYS A 94 -1.38 7.30 8.67
CA LYS A 94 -2.32 6.31 9.23
C LYS A 94 -3.73 6.88 9.50
N PRO A 95 -3.89 8.10 10.06
CA PRO A 95 -5.22 8.68 10.26
C PRO A 95 -6.02 8.83 8.96
N HIS A 96 -5.35 9.00 7.82
CA HIS A 96 -6.00 9.08 6.52
C HIS A 96 -6.40 7.70 5.98
N ILE A 97 -5.55 6.68 6.20
CA ILE A 97 -5.88 5.28 5.88
C ILE A 97 -7.09 4.82 6.70
N ASP A 98 -7.12 5.11 8.00
CA ASP A 98 -8.22 4.74 8.89
C ASP A 98 -9.54 5.43 8.48
N LYS A 99 -9.48 6.71 8.05
CA LYS A 99 -10.64 7.42 7.47
C LYS A 99 -11.15 6.77 6.19
N TYR A 100 -10.26 6.27 5.33
CA TYR A 100 -10.64 5.53 4.13
C TYR A 100 -11.35 4.21 4.48
N GLY A 101 -10.78 3.43 5.40
CA GLY A 101 -11.41 2.21 5.92
C GLY A 101 -12.79 2.48 6.54
N PHE A 102 -12.93 3.58 7.29
CA PHE A 102 -14.21 4.02 7.84
C PHE A 102 -15.22 4.40 6.75
N ALA A 103 -14.81 5.11 5.71
CA ALA A 103 -15.69 5.47 4.59
C ALA A 103 -16.23 4.24 3.85
N ILE A 104 -15.39 3.21 3.66
CA ILE A 104 -15.83 1.92 3.13
C ILE A 104 -16.85 1.27 4.09
N SER A 105 -16.51 1.18 5.37
CA SER A 105 -17.37 0.54 6.37
C SER A 105 -18.75 1.21 6.44
N GLN A 106 -18.81 2.54 6.41
CA GLN A 106 -20.07 3.28 6.40
C GLN A 106 -20.86 3.03 5.12
N THR A 107 -20.18 2.96 3.97
CA THR A 107 -20.83 2.64 2.69
C THR A 107 -21.44 1.25 2.71
N LEU A 108 -20.70 0.26 3.20
CA LEU A 108 -21.19 -1.12 3.35
C LEU A 108 -22.40 -1.18 4.29
N LEU A 109 -22.35 -0.45 5.42
CA LEU A 109 -23.43 -0.38 6.39
C LEU A 109 -24.70 0.20 5.79
N ASN A 110 -24.58 1.29 5.03
CA ASN A 110 -25.70 1.94 4.34
C ASN A 110 -26.35 1.03 3.28
N ASN A 111 -25.64 0.00 2.83
CA ASN A 111 -26.11 -1.01 1.87
C ASN A 111 -26.42 -2.36 2.55
N GLY A 112 -26.63 -2.38 3.87
CA GLY A 112 -27.09 -3.56 4.60
C GLY A 112 -26.01 -4.56 4.99
N CYS A 113 -24.73 -4.29 4.69
CA CYS A 113 -23.61 -5.12 5.13
C CYS A 113 -23.06 -4.59 6.47
N SER A 114 -23.17 -5.36 7.55
CA SER A 114 -22.77 -4.94 8.91
C SER A 114 -21.95 -6.02 9.63
N GLY A 115 -21.50 -5.71 10.86
CA GLY A 115 -20.80 -6.66 11.74
C GLY A 115 -19.44 -7.12 11.20
N GLU A 116 -19.09 -8.37 11.49
CA GLU A 116 -17.81 -8.98 11.09
C GLU A 116 -17.59 -8.96 9.58
N LEU A 117 -18.65 -9.19 8.79
CA LEU A 117 -18.54 -9.20 7.33
C LEU A 117 -18.13 -7.83 6.79
N ASN A 118 -18.76 -6.76 7.29
CA ASN A 118 -18.40 -5.39 6.95
C ASN A 118 -16.94 -5.09 7.33
N HIS A 119 -16.54 -5.47 8.53
CA HIS A 119 -15.17 -5.26 9.00
C HIS A 119 -14.14 -5.95 8.09
N LEU A 120 -14.36 -7.22 7.73
CA LEU A 120 -13.46 -7.99 6.87
C LEU A 120 -13.38 -7.43 5.45
N ILE A 121 -14.52 -7.05 4.85
CA ILE A 121 -14.54 -6.42 3.53
C ILE A 121 -13.83 -5.07 3.57
N SER A 122 -14.05 -4.27 4.62
CA SER A 122 -13.38 -2.96 4.79
C SER A 122 -11.86 -3.11 4.85
N ILE A 123 -11.35 -4.11 5.59
CA ILE A 123 -9.91 -4.41 5.62
C ILE A 123 -9.42 -4.83 4.23
N ALA A 124 -10.09 -5.78 3.57
CA ALA A 124 -9.68 -6.28 2.25
C ALA A 124 -9.66 -5.17 1.19
N SER A 125 -10.65 -4.28 1.19
CA SER A 125 -10.72 -3.10 0.33
C SER A 125 -9.65 -2.06 0.66
N THR A 126 -9.25 -1.92 1.93
CA THR A 126 -8.12 -1.07 2.33
C THR A 126 -6.80 -1.64 1.82
N ILE A 127 -6.60 -2.96 1.90
CA ILE A 127 -5.43 -3.64 1.32
C ILE A 127 -5.36 -3.43 -0.19
N ASP A 128 -6.48 -3.61 -0.90
CA ASP A 128 -6.53 -3.40 -2.35
C ASP A 128 -6.18 -1.95 -2.71
N MET A 129 -6.72 -0.97 -1.99
CA MET A 129 -6.38 0.44 -2.20
C MET A 129 -4.89 0.71 -2.00
N LEU A 130 -4.29 0.22 -0.91
CA LEU A 130 -2.85 0.39 -0.65
C LEU A 130 -2.00 -0.28 -1.76
N CYS A 131 -2.39 -1.47 -2.22
CA CYS A 131 -1.74 -2.11 -3.36
C CYS A 131 -1.84 -1.28 -4.64
N GLN A 132 -3.02 -0.68 -4.90
CA GLN A 132 -3.22 0.20 -6.05
C GLN A 132 -2.34 1.46 -5.95
N THR A 133 -2.24 2.06 -4.76
CA THR A 133 -1.35 3.20 -4.50
C THR A 133 0.10 2.84 -4.81
N SER A 134 0.60 1.72 -4.27
CA SER A 134 1.95 1.20 -4.56
C SER A 134 2.18 1.02 -6.06
N LYS A 135 1.25 0.36 -6.75
CA LYS A 135 1.32 0.14 -8.21
C LYS A 135 1.34 1.44 -9.00
N ILE A 136 0.48 2.40 -8.67
CA ILE A 136 0.39 3.69 -9.35
C ILE A 136 1.69 4.46 -9.14
N THR A 137 2.22 4.53 -7.91
CA THR A 137 3.48 5.21 -7.61
C THR A 137 4.64 4.62 -8.41
N ILE A 138 4.79 3.28 -8.42
CA ILE A 138 5.82 2.57 -9.20
C ILE A 138 5.69 2.89 -10.70
N ARG A 139 4.46 2.89 -11.24
CA ARG A 139 4.20 3.11 -12.67
C ARG A 139 4.43 4.57 -13.07
N ASP A 140 3.87 5.50 -12.32
CA ASP A 140 3.85 6.93 -12.65
C ASP A 140 5.25 7.53 -12.49
N PHE A 141 6.04 7.02 -11.54
CA PHE A 141 7.47 7.29 -11.48
C PHE A 141 8.17 6.91 -12.79
N TYR A 142 7.99 5.67 -13.26
CA TYR A 142 8.63 5.19 -14.48
C TYR A 142 8.18 5.95 -15.74
N ILE A 143 6.90 6.30 -15.84
CA ILE A 143 6.39 7.13 -16.94
C ILE A 143 7.03 8.51 -16.90
N SER A 144 7.14 9.13 -15.72
CA SER A 144 7.73 10.46 -15.55
C SER A 144 9.21 10.45 -15.86
N MET A 145 9.97 9.48 -15.35
CA MET A 145 11.39 9.36 -15.61
C MET A 145 11.72 9.10 -17.07
N ARG A 146 10.94 8.27 -17.77
CA ARG A 146 11.14 8.02 -19.21
C ARG A 146 11.02 9.25 -20.10
N LYS A 147 10.33 10.31 -19.63
CA LYS A 147 10.27 11.60 -20.35
C LYS A 147 11.59 12.38 -20.25
N LEU A 148 12.34 12.18 -19.16
CA LEU A 148 13.58 12.87 -18.87
C LEU A 148 14.79 12.10 -19.41
N VAL A 149 14.75 10.77 -19.29
CA VAL A 149 15.92 9.91 -19.48
C VAL A 149 15.53 8.58 -20.13
N PRO A 150 16.32 8.05 -21.08
CA PRO A 150 16.05 6.75 -21.69
C PRO A 150 16.36 5.63 -20.69
N ILE A 151 15.33 5.12 -20.03
CA ILE A 151 15.41 3.99 -19.10
C ILE A 151 14.72 2.77 -19.71
N ALA A 152 15.44 1.65 -19.82
CA ALA A 152 14.94 0.42 -20.41
C ALA A 152 13.97 -0.36 -19.49
N VAL A 153 14.16 -0.28 -18.18
CA VAL A 153 13.41 -1.04 -17.17
C VAL A 153 13.01 -0.17 -15.98
N ASN A 154 11.85 -0.42 -15.39
CA ASN A 154 11.40 0.34 -14.22
C ASN A 154 12.26 -0.02 -12.99
N PRO A 155 12.95 0.95 -12.36
CA PRO A 155 13.73 0.72 -11.13
C PRO A 155 12.94 0.14 -9.99
N LEU A 156 11.69 0.55 -9.85
CA LEU A 156 10.88 0.24 -8.70
C LEU A 156 10.07 -1.04 -8.93
N ALA A 157 10.28 -1.73 -10.06
CA ALA A 157 9.53 -2.94 -10.39
C ALA A 157 9.70 -4.06 -9.35
N TRP A 158 10.86 -4.14 -8.70
CA TRP A 158 11.11 -5.13 -7.63
C TRP A 158 10.28 -4.89 -6.36
N LEU A 159 9.70 -3.69 -6.22
CA LEU A 159 8.77 -3.36 -5.13
C LEU A 159 7.32 -3.76 -5.43
N SER A 160 7.03 -4.33 -6.61
CA SER A 160 5.66 -4.67 -6.99
C SER A 160 5.04 -5.73 -6.06
N ILE A 161 3.84 -5.42 -5.58
CA ILE A 161 3.00 -6.30 -4.78
C ILE A 161 1.68 -6.63 -5.50
N ASP A 162 1.68 -6.66 -6.84
CA ASP A 162 0.50 -6.99 -7.66
C ASP A 162 -0.20 -8.30 -7.24
N LYS A 163 0.58 -9.26 -6.73
CA LYS A 163 0.04 -10.53 -6.22
C LYS A 163 -0.76 -10.35 -4.92
N ALA A 164 -0.38 -9.43 -4.04
CA ALA A 164 -1.18 -9.08 -2.87
C ALA A 164 -2.51 -8.44 -3.28
N MET A 165 -2.47 -7.52 -4.24
CA MET A 165 -3.67 -6.88 -4.82
C MET A 165 -4.67 -7.92 -5.33
N PHE A 166 -4.17 -8.92 -6.08
CA PHE A 166 -4.99 -10.02 -6.57
C PHE A 166 -5.69 -10.76 -5.43
N TYR A 167 -4.97 -11.14 -4.38
CA TYR A 167 -5.59 -11.83 -3.24
C TYR A 167 -6.58 -10.95 -2.48
N ALA A 168 -6.29 -9.67 -2.30
CA ALA A 168 -7.21 -8.72 -1.66
C ALA A 168 -8.56 -8.67 -2.40
N ARG A 169 -8.54 -8.53 -3.73
CA ARG A 169 -9.74 -8.57 -4.57
C ARG A 169 -10.48 -9.89 -4.46
N MET A 170 -9.76 -11.01 -4.53
CA MET A 170 -10.35 -12.33 -4.37
C MET A 170 -10.96 -12.54 -2.98
N ILE A 171 -10.41 -11.93 -1.93
CA ILE A 171 -10.99 -11.97 -0.58
C ILE A 171 -12.30 -11.19 -0.56
N THR A 172 -12.28 -9.95 -1.05
CA THR A 172 -13.47 -9.10 -1.19
C THR A 172 -14.57 -9.83 -1.97
N ASP A 173 -14.27 -10.38 -3.14
CA ASP A 173 -15.25 -11.09 -3.99
C ASP A 173 -15.85 -12.32 -3.31
N ASN A 174 -15.07 -13.04 -2.50
CA ASN A 174 -15.55 -14.21 -1.77
C ASN A 174 -16.34 -13.87 -0.49
N LEU A 175 -16.18 -12.65 0.03
CA LEU A 175 -16.90 -12.15 1.20
C LEU A 175 -18.19 -11.44 0.80
N THR A 176 -18.18 -10.65 -0.28
CA THR A 176 -19.32 -9.85 -0.72
C THR A 176 -20.51 -10.76 -1.09
N PRO A 177 -21.67 -10.60 -0.44
CA PRO A 177 -22.89 -11.32 -0.81
C PRO A 177 -23.32 -11.00 -2.23
N LYS A 178 -23.91 -11.96 -2.94
CA LYS A 178 -24.29 -11.79 -4.37
C LYS A 178 -25.36 -10.73 -4.62
N ASP A 179 -26.14 -10.41 -3.60
CA ASP A 179 -27.19 -9.41 -3.55
C ASP A 179 -26.67 -7.99 -3.24
N VAL A 180 -25.39 -7.87 -2.86
CA VAL A 180 -24.73 -6.59 -2.60
C VAL A 180 -23.89 -6.20 -3.82
N SER A 181 -24.43 -5.31 -4.66
CA SER A 181 -23.71 -4.72 -5.80
C SER A 181 -23.30 -3.28 -5.48
N ILE A 182 -22.13 -3.11 -4.85
CA ILE A 182 -21.57 -1.79 -4.54
C ILE A 182 -20.28 -1.61 -5.34
N ASN A 183 -20.24 -0.61 -6.21
CA ASN A 183 -18.98 -0.15 -6.77
C ASN A 183 -18.39 0.93 -5.88
N LEU A 184 -17.41 0.56 -5.04
CA LEU A 184 -16.75 1.48 -4.11
C LEU A 184 -16.09 2.68 -4.82
N ASN A 185 -15.71 2.54 -6.09
CA ASN A 185 -15.08 3.61 -6.87
C ASN A 185 -16.03 4.75 -7.22
N ASP A 186 -17.34 4.47 -7.26
CA ASP A 186 -18.35 5.47 -7.62
C ASP A 186 -18.80 6.30 -6.40
N ILE A 187 -18.29 5.98 -5.21
CA ILE A 187 -18.68 6.62 -3.95
C ILE A 187 -17.79 7.85 -3.70
N PRO A 188 -18.33 9.08 -3.70
CA PRO A 188 -17.51 10.30 -3.57
C PRO A 188 -16.71 10.37 -2.27
N ALA A 189 -17.24 9.86 -1.15
CA ALA A 189 -16.55 9.84 0.13
C ALA A 189 -15.29 8.96 0.10
N ILE A 190 -15.34 7.83 -0.60
CA ILE A 190 -14.22 6.90 -0.77
C ILE A 190 -13.16 7.54 -1.66
N SER A 191 -13.57 8.15 -2.78
CA SER A 191 -12.67 8.88 -3.68
C SER A 191 -11.98 10.06 -2.97
N THR A 192 -12.72 10.83 -2.16
CA THR A 192 -12.18 11.94 -1.36
C THR A 192 -11.16 11.45 -0.33
N ALA A 193 -11.46 10.34 0.36
CA ALA A 193 -10.54 9.75 1.33
C ALA A 193 -9.27 9.23 0.65
N PHE A 194 -9.38 8.60 -0.52
CA PHE A 194 -8.24 8.17 -1.32
C PHE A 194 -7.36 9.36 -1.75
N GLN A 195 -7.97 10.43 -2.26
CA GLN A 195 -7.25 11.65 -2.63
C GLN A 195 -6.53 12.28 -1.42
N ALA A 196 -7.14 12.28 -0.24
CA ALA A 196 -6.51 12.79 0.97
C ALA A 196 -5.26 11.98 1.34
N ILE A 197 -5.28 10.65 1.19
CA ILE A 197 -4.12 9.79 1.38
C ILE A 197 -3.04 10.13 0.35
N ALA A 198 -3.39 10.19 -0.93
CA ALA A 198 -2.44 10.49 -2.00
C ALA A 198 -1.76 11.86 -1.81
N ASN A 199 -2.53 12.89 -1.46
CA ASN A 199 -2.01 14.23 -1.18
C ASN A 199 -1.05 14.23 0.00
N LYS A 200 -1.38 13.53 1.09
CA LYS A 200 -0.52 13.48 2.27
C LYS A 200 0.74 12.65 2.01
N MET A 201 0.63 11.54 1.28
CA MET A 201 1.77 10.71 0.85
C MET A 201 2.73 11.45 -0.07
N LEU A 202 2.31 12.49 -0.79
CA LEU A 202 3.17 13.28 -1.67
C LEU A 202 3.59 14.62 -1.04
N SER A 203 3.22 14.84 0.22
CA SER A 203 3.46 16.10 0.89
C SER A 203 4.92 16.19 1.38
N PRO A 204 5.68 17.23 1.02
CA PRO A 204 7.10 17.34 1.38
C PRO A 204 7.36 17.30 2.89
N ASP A 205 6.45 17.87 3.69
CA ASP A 205 6.54 17.90 5.15
C ASP A 205 6.65 16.51 5.78
N VAL A 206 5.96 15.50 5.23
CA VAL A 206 6.02 14.12 5.73
C VAL A 206 7.41 13.52 5.52
N PHE A 207 8.04 13.78 4.37
CA PHE A 207 9.38 13.28 4.08
C PHE A 207 10.45 14.05 4.83
N GLU A 208 10.38 15.39 4.80
CA GLU A 208 11.34 16.23 5.51
C GLU A 208 11.39 15.89 7.00
N LYS A 209 10.22 15.71 7.63
CA LYS A 209 10.14 15.23 9.02
C LYS A 209 10.78 13.85 9.18
N ALA A 210 10.37 12.87 8.38
CA ALA A 210 10.86 11.50 8.51
C ALA A 210 12.38 11.38 8.31
N PHE A 211 12.95 12.11 7.35
CA PHE A 211 14.40 12.12 7.11
C PHE A 211 15.17 12.90 8.18
N ASN A 212 14.62 14.01 8.70
CA ASN A 212 15.25 14.78 9.80
C ASN A 212 15.31 13.97 11.10
N GLU A 213 14.33 13.12 11.38
CA GLU A 213 14.35 12.22 12.53
C GLU A 213 15.47 11.17 12.45
N CYS A 214 15.92 10.81 11.24
CA CYS A 214 17.10 9.97 11.06
C CYS A 214 18.43 10.71 11.29
N LEU A 215 18.50 12.02 11.04
CA LEU A 215 19.72 12.82 11.19
C LEU A 215 19.99 13.24 12.65
N THR A 216 18.99 13.11 13.52
CA THR A 216 19.04 13.54 14.93
C THR A 216 19.25 12.40 15.91
N ARG A 217 19.42 11.16 15.42
CA ARG A 217 19.78 9.96 16.19
C ARG A 217 21.23 9.56 15.93
#